data_AF-A0A0S8BWA7-F1
#
_entry.id   AF-A0A0S8BWA7-F1
#
_cell.length_a   1.000
_cell.length_b   1.000
_cell.length_c   1.000
_cell.angle_alpha   90.00
_cell.angle_beta   90.00
_cell.angle_gamma   90.00
#
_symmetry.space_group_name_H-M   'P 1'
#
loop_
_entity.id
_entity.type
_entity.pdbx_description
1 polymer ?
#
loop_
_entity_poly.entity_id
_entity_poly.type
_entity_poly.pdbx_seq_one_letter_code
_entity_poly.pdbx_strand_id
1 'polypeptide(L)'
;MIDQDFNFHDLFILDLANNHQGSVEHGLRIIQSMAEVVKRHQVRAAIKFQFRQLDTFIHPGHHSNSELKYIQRFQSTRLDQAQFQTLLNEVWAQGLLAMCTPFDEESVNIAVDMGFNVLKVASCSAKDWPLLEEIAGAGPPVVCSTGGLTLEDIDNVVSFFQHRAVQFSLMHCVSVYPTPDPLITLNQIQVLRNRYPNIPIGWSTHENPGDTVPVQIAVALGARLFERHIGLETESIKLNAYSSTSQQVDAWLEAYSRAKVLCGPKTRPPASEVEQASLAGLRRGVYAKRLIKKGRELTRELVYFAMPYLEGQMESGAWKEGYTAVQDMTPDQPVMQNAVEITVNQGLVTLKQAIHEVKALLNEANIQLGSEFKVEYSHHYGLENFRQTGAVLIECINREYCKKLVIQLPGQRHPSHYHARKEETFQILYGILHVNIDGYPRILHPGETILILPGVWHSFWTDTGVVFEEVSTTHYNNDSFYADKRINKLHRSERKTMVDHWGRFQIAQQSSSEKAPEVPLPDPHTQ
;
A
#
# COMPACT_ATOMS: atom_id res chain seq x y z
N MET A 1 -8.30 26.50 11.24
CA MET A 1 -7.63 25.84 10.11
C MET A 1 -7.19 24.47 10.60
N ILE A 2 -8.09 23.50 10.59
CA ILE A 2 -7.75 22.08 10.78
C ILE A 2 -7.93 21.51 9.38
N ASP A 3 -6.94 21.63 8.51
CA ASP A 3 -7.07 21.15 7.13
C ASP A 3 -5.70 21.04 6.46
N GLN A 4 -4.95 20.02 6.88
CA GLN A 4 -4.15 19.11 6.04
C GLN A 4 -3.23 18.30 6.96
N ASP A 5 -3.34 16.97 6.89
CA ASP A 5 -2.40 16.05 7.52
C ASP A 5 -0.96 16.41 7.10
N PHE A 6 -0.06 16.59 8.07
CA PHE A 6 1.37 16.73 7.82
C PHE A 6 1.91 15.55 6.99
N ASN A 7 2.43 15.85 5.80
CA ASN A 7 3.04 14.84 4.97
C ASN A 7 4.40 14.42 5.56
N PHE A 8 4.53 13.20 6.03
CA PHE A 8 5.80 12.65 6.51
C PHE A 8 6.71 12.16 5.37
N HIS A 9 6.18 11.94 4.17
CA HIS A 9 6.90 11.23 3.12
C HIS A 9 8.00 12.07 2.48
N ASP A 10 9.09 11.37 2.09
CA ASP A 10 10.28 11.92 1.46
C ASP A 10 10.88 13.11 2.24
N LEU A 11 10.80 13.05 3.58
CA LEU A 11 11.36 14.04 4.50
C LEU A 11 12.74 13.61 5.00
N PHE A 12 13.73 14.48 4.79
CA PHE A 12 15.07 14.33 5.35
C PHE A 12 15.22 15.15 6.62
N ILE A 13 15.70 14.53 7.69
CA ILE A 13 15.89 15.15 8.99
C ILE A 13 17.38 15.25 9.23
N LEU A 14 17.90 16.47 9.22
CA LEU A 14 19.31 16.75 9.39
C LEU A 14 19.54 17.17 10.85
N ASP A 15 20.00 16.23 11.69
CA ASP A 15 20.14 16.44 13.12
C ASP A 15 21.41 17.22 13.47
N LEU A 16 21.22 18.50 13.84
CA LEU A 16 22.28 19.36 14.31
C LEU A 16 22.82 18.89 15.67
N ALA A 17 21.97 18.22 16.48
CA ALA A 17 22.28 17.80 17.84
C ALA A 17 22.99 18.93 18.63
N ASN A 18 24.18 18.64 19.18
CA ASN A 18 25.07 19.62 19.79
C ASN A 18 26.31 19.89 18.92
N ASN A 19 26.25 19.65 17.61
CA ASN A 19 27.39 19.83 16.70
C ASN A 19 27.70 21.30 16.43
N HIS A 20 26.82 22.24 16.83
CA HIS A 20 27.11 23.68 16.89
C HIS A 20 28.20 24.04 17.92
N GLN A 21 28.61 23.13 18.80
CA GLN A 21 29.70 23.33 19.78
C GLN A 21 29.51 24.55 20.72
N GLY A 22 28.26 24.94 21.01
CA GLY A 22 27.98 26.17 21.77
C GLY A 22 28.26 27.48 21.00
N SER A 23 28.44 27.42 19.67
CA SER A 23 28.68 28.58 18.81
C SER A 23 27.54 28.77 17.81
N VAL A 24 26.84 29.91 17.88
CA VAL A 24 25.81 30.29 16.91
C VAL A 24 26.39 30.42 15.51
N GLU A 25 27.54 31.10 15.37
CA GLU A 25 28.21 31.27 14.08
C GLU A 25 28.56 29.93 13.42
N HIS A 26 29.03 28.95 14.21
CA HIS A 26 29.30 27.62 13.68
C HIS A 26 28.01 26.89 13.28
N GLY A 27 26.95 26.99 14.10
CA GLY A 27 25.63 26.46 13.77
C GLY A 27 25.06 27.02 12.46
N LEU A 28 25.16 28.34 12.25
CA LEU A 28 24.73 29.00 11.00
C LEU A 28 25.47 28.44 9.78
N ARG A 29 26.79 28.28 9.87
CA ARG A 29 27.59 27.69 8.78
C ARG A 29 27.18 26.26 8.44
N ILE A 30 26.86 25.45 9.46
CA ILE A 30 26.34 24.09 9.24
C ILE A 30 25.00 24.17 8.48
N ILE A 31 24.04 24.96 8.97
CA ILE A 31 22.71 25.11 8.36
C ILE A 31 22.82 25.55 6.90
N GLN A 32 23.62 26.59 6.63
CA GLN A 32 23.83 27.12 5.29
C GLN A 32 24.43 26.07 4.34
N SER A 33 25.47 25.36 4.79
CA SER A 33 26.10 24.31 3.97
C SER A 33 25.14 23.17 3.62
N MET A 34 24.22 22.84 4.53
CA MET A 34 23.23 21.79 4.33
C MET A 34 22.08 22.27 3.44
N ALA A 35 21.66 23.52 3.59
CA ALA A 35 20.66 24.14 2.72
C ALA A 35 21.07 24.14 1.24
N GLU A 36 22.35 24.40 0.95
CA GLU A 36 22.89 24.32 -0.42
C GLU A 36 22.73 22.92 -1.04
N VAL A 37 23.04 21.87 -0.25
CA VAL A 37 22.90 20.48 -0.69
C VAL A 37 21.43 20.11 -0.88
N VAL A 38 20.57 20.46 0.10
CA VAL A 38 19.12 20.22 0.00
C VAL A 38 18.52 20.87 -1.24
N LYS A 39 18.90 22.12 -1.53
CA LYS A 39 18.45 22.86 -2.72
C LYS A 39 18.90 22.21 -4.02
N ARG A 40 20.14 21.69 -4.08
CA ARG A 40 20.68 20.98 -5.25
C ARG A 40 19.87 19.74 -5.59
N HIS A 41 19.52 18.94 -4.57
CA HIS A 41 18.75 17.71 -4.74
C HIS A 41 17.24 17.92 -4.78
N GLN A 42 16.76 19.13 -4.49
CA GLN A 42 15.33 19.49 -4.46
C GLN A 42 14.50 18.57 -3.55
N VAL A 43 15.06 18.20 -2.40
CA VAL A 43 14.39 17.36 -1.40
C VAL A 43 13.75 18.19 -0.31
N ARG A 44 12.72 17.65 0.34
CA ARG A 44 12.13 18.27 1.52
C ARG A 44 12.95 17.90 2.75
N ALA A 45 13.42 18.90 3.50
CA ALA A 45 14.25 18.67 4.67
C ALA A 45 13.85 19.51 5.87
N ALA A 46 14.17 18.99 7.06
CA ALA A 46 14.08 19.68 8.33
C ALA A 46 15.47 19.73 8.99
N ILE A 47 15.83 20.87 9.59
CA ILE A 47 16.93 20.92 10.55
C ILE A 47 16.37 20.57 11.92
N LYS A 48 16.98 19.58 12.58
CA LYS A 48 16.55 19.13 13.91
C LYS A 48 17.46 19.65 15.01
N PHE A 49 16.85 20.21 16.05
CA PHE A 49 17.49 20.69 17.26
C PHE A 49 17.18 19.77 18.44
N GLN A 50 17.97 19.87 19.52
CA GLN A 50 17.74 19.13 20.76
C GLN A 50 17.62 20.12 21.92
N PHE A 51 16.46 20.15 22.57
CA PHE A 51 16.21 21.06 23.69
C PHE A 51 16.24 20.29 25.00
N ARG A 52 17.02 20.83 25.93
CA ARG A 52 17.13 20.39 27.32
C ARG A 52 17.21 21.64 28.18
N GLN A 53 16.31 21.78 29.15
CA GLN A 53 16.45 22.82 30.16
C GLN A 53 17.51 22.39 31.17
N LEU A 54 18.78 22.68 30.88
CA LEU A 54 19.92 22.09 31.59
C LEU A 54 19.88 22.29 33.11
N ASP A 55 19.28 23.38 33.59
CA ASP A 55 19.20 23.69 35.02
C ASP A 55 18.20 22.79 35.78
N THR A 56 17.22 22.20 35.08
CA THR A 56 16.22 21.27 35.63
C THR A 56 16.46 19.84 35.17
N PHE A 57 16.94 19.66 33.94
CA PHE A 57 17.26 18.37 33.33
C PHE A 57 18.47 17.69 33.98
N ILE A 58 19.50 18.47 34.34
CA ILE A 58 20.66 17.92 35.04
C ILE A 58 20.36 17.96 36.54
N HIS A 59 20.52 16.82 37.22
CA HIS A 59 20.34 16.80 38.67
C HIS A 59 21.35 17.74 39.35
N PRO A 60 20.95 18.54 40.38
CA PRO A 60 21.81 19.54 41.01
C PRO A 60 23.18 19.03 41.47
N GLY A 61 23.25 17.77 41.93
CA GLY A 61 24.50 17.11 42.33
C GLY A 61 25.53 16.91 41.21
N HIS A 62 25.13 17.09 39.94
CA HIS A 62 25.99 17.01 38.76
C HIS A 62 26.23 18.36 38.08
N HIS A 63 25.73 19.48 38.63
CA HIS A 63 25.96 20.80 38.04
C HIS A 63 27.44 21.20 38.06
N SER A 64 28.16 20.83 39.11
CA SER A 64 29.59 21.10 39.25
C SER A 64 30.37 19.79 39.25
N ASN A 65 31.48 19.73 38.51
CA ASN A 65 32.44 18.62 38.54
C ASN A 65 31.86 17.23 38.18
N SER A 66 30.84 17.15 37.32
CA SER A 66 30.35 15.86 36.84
C SER A 66 31.40 15.16 35.98
N GLU A 67 31.70 13.89 36.27
CA GLU A 67 32.56 13.03 35.45
C GLU A 67 31.80 12.37 34.30
N LEU A 68 30.47 12.57 34.23
CA LEU A 68 29.64 12.00 33.17
C LEU A 68 29.83 12.77 31.87
N LYS A 69 30.40 12.09 30.87
CA LYS A 69 30.75 12.64 29.55
C LYS A 69 29.62 13.45 28.89
N TYR A 70 28.38 12.96 28.96
CA TYR A 70 27.24 13.66 28.34
C TYR A 70 26.89 14.96 29.06
N ILE A 71 26.99 15.01 30.38
CA ILE A 71 26.72 16.22 31.17
C ILE A 71 27.75 17.30 30.82
N GLN A 72 29.05 16.94 30.81
CA GLN A 72 30.12 17.85 30.39
C GLN A 72 29.90 18.37 28.96
N ARG A 73 29.44 17.48 28.05
CA ARG A 73 29.13 17.85 26.67
C ARG A 73 27.95 18.83 26.60
N PHE A 74 26.87 18.57 27.33
CA PHE A 74 25.69 19.45 27.32
C PHE A 74 26.03 20.83 27.89
N GLN A 75 26.76 20.88 29.01
CA GLN A 75 27.19 22.15 29.61
C GLN A 75 28.13 22.94 28.68
N SER A 76 29.13 22.30 28.08
CA SER A 76 30.08 22.97 27.18
C SER A 76 29.47 23.43 25.85
N THR A 77 28.29 22.94 25.49
CA THR A 77 27.61 23.30 24.24
C THR A 77 26.30 24.05 24.45
N ARG A 78 26.03 24.52 25.68
CA ARG A 78 24.82 25.27 26.03
C ARG A 78 24.64 26.47 25.10
N LEU A 79 23.43 26.62 24.57
CA LEU A 79 22.93 27.83 23.92
C LEU A 79 21.69 28.29 24.68
N ASP A 80 21.47 29.60 24.74
CA ASP A 80 20.23 30.17 25.24
C ASP A 80 19.13 30.22 24.16
N GLN A 81 17.91 30.57 24.57
CA GLN A 81 16.76 30.62 23.67
C GLN A 81 16.92 31.65 22.54
N ALA A 82 17.56 32.80 22.77
CA ALA A 82 17.78 33.82 21.75
C ALA A 82 18.80 33.36 20.70
N GLN A 83 19.81 32.63 21.14
CA GLN A 83 20.79 31.97 20.28
C GLN A 83 20.13 30.88 19.44
N PHE A 84 19.27 30.03 20.03
CA PHE A 84 18.48 29.07 19.25
C PHE A 84 17.52 29.75 18.27
N GLN A 85 16.88 30.87 18.67
CA GLN A 85 16.01 31.64 17.77
C GLN A 85 16.79 32.17 16.56
N THR A 86 18.04 32.59 16.76
CA THR A 86 18.91 33.03 15.65
C THR A 86 19.16 31.90 14.65
N LEU A 87 19.46 30.68 15.14
CA LEU A 87 19.63 29.51 14.28
C LEU A 87 18.32 29.14 13.57
N LEU A 88 17.19 29.20 14.27
CA LEU A 88 15.87 28.88 13.73
C LEU A 88 15.46 29.85 12.62
N ASN A 89 15.74 31.14 12.78
CA ASN A 89 15.50 32.15 11.74
C ASN A 89 16.27 31.84 10.46
N GLU A 90 17.51 31.33 10.57
CA GLU A 90 18.29 30.90 9.41
C GLU A 90 17.66 29.69 8.72
N VAL A 91 17.18 28.69 9.49
CA VAL A 91 16.47 27.52 8.93
C VAL A 91 15.29 27.97 8.06
N TRP A 92 14.48 28.89 8.56
CA TRP A 92 13.34 29.43 7.81
C TRP A 92 13.75 30.31 6.62
N ALA A 93 14.81 31.12 6.77
CA ALA A 93 15.35 31.92 5.66
C ALA A 93 15.83 31.04 4.48
N GLN A 94 16.31 29.84 4.78
CA GLN A 94 16.69 28.83 3.78
C GLN A 94 15.49 28.03 3.23
N GLY A 95 14.26 28.28 3.71
CA GLY A 95 13.05 27.56 3.29
C GLY A 95 12.97 26.13 3.80
N LEU A 96 13.70 25.80 4.88
CA LEU A 96 13.71 24.48 5.49
C LEU A 96 12.68 24.39 6.62
N LEU A 97 12.25 23.17 6.94
CA LEU A 97 11.44 22.92 8.14
C LEU A 97 12.32 22.91 9.40
N ALA A 98 11.70 23.18 10.54
CA ALA A 98 12.33 23.08 11.84
C ALA A 98 11.70 21.93 12.64
N MET A 99 12.56 21.09 13.22
CA MET A 99 12.15 19.99 14.11
C MET A 99 12.86 20.12 15.46
N CYS A 100 12.16 19.85 16.56
CA CYS A 100 12.77 19.86 17.88
C CYS A 100 12.66 18.48 18.54
N THR A 101 13.72 18.04 19.18
CA THR A 101 13.69 16.92 20.13
C THR A 101 13.70 17.50 21.55
N PRO A 102 12.53 17.70 22.18
CA PRO A 102 12.47 18.05 23.60
C PRO A 102 12.83 16.82 24.44
N PHE A 103 13.58 17.03 25.52
CA PHE A 103 13.96 15.98 26.48
C PHE A 103 13.34 16.18 27.87
N ASP A 104 12.54 17.24 28.03
CA ASP A 104 11.79 17.60 29.23
C ASP A 104 10.54 18.40 28.82
N GLU A 105 9.55 18.48 29.70
CA GLU A 105 8.22 19.05 29.46
C GLU A 105 8.27 20.55 29.16
N GLU A 106 9.17 21.29 29.83
CA GLU A 106 9.38 22.72 29.58
C GLU A 106 9.90 22.95 28.16
N SER A 107 10.81 22.09 27.70
CA SER A 107 11.33 22.14 26.32
C SER A 107 10.28 21.85 25.26
N VAL A 108 9.20 21.11 25.58
CA VAL A 108 8.06 20.92 24.66
C VAL A 108 7.38 22.27 24.42
N ASN A 109 7.02 22.97 25.50
CA ASN A 109 6.35 24.26 25.44
C ASN A 109 7.20 25.30 24.72
N ILE A 110 8.50 25.38 25.04
CA ILE A 110 9.43 26.30 24.36
C ILE A 110 9.50 25.99 22.85
N ALA A 111 9.52 24.72 22.44
CA ALA A 111 9.54 24.36 21.03
C ALA A 111 8.24 24.75 20.31
N VAL A 112 7.08 24.59 20.95
CA VAL A 112 5.79 25.03 20.39
C VAL A 112 5.76 26.55 20.25
N ASP A 113 6.14 27.29 21.30
CA ASP A 113 6.16 28.76 21.32
C ASP A 113 7.11 29.35 20.28
N MET A 114 8.25 28.69 20.06
CA MET A 114 9.21 29.07 19.02
C MET A 114 8.76 28.68 17.60
N GLY A 115 7.63 27.98 17.44
CA GLY A 115 7.04 27.68 16.13
C GLY A 115 7.71 26.52 15.39
N PHE A 116 8.25 25.53 16.10
CA PHE A 116 8.76 24.31 15.48
C PHE A 116 7.64 23.55 14.75
N ASN A 117 7.94 23.01 13.56
CA ASN A 117 6.94 22.37 12.72
C ASN A 117 6.59 20.95 13.16
N VAL A 118 7.54 20.26 13.81
CA VAL A 118 7.47 18.85 14.16
C VAL A 118 8.20 18.62 15.49
N LEU A 119 7.63 17.78 16.36
CA LEU A 119 8.30 17.29 17.55
C LEU A 119 8.90 15.90 17.32
N LYS A 120 10.09 15.66 17.86
CA LYS A 120 10.80 14.39 17.79
C LYS A 120 10.86 13.77 19.18
N VAL A 121 10.45 12.51 19.29
CA VAL A 121 10.74 11.68 20.47
C VAL A 121 12.02 10.90 20.22
N ALA A 122 13.05 11.11 21.05
CA ALA A 122 14.27 10.32 21.02
C ALA A 122 14.02 8.91 21.56
N SER A 123 14.81 7.92 21.13
CA SER A 123 14.64 6.53 21.58
C SER A 123 14.73 6.37 23.10
N CYS A 124 15.59 7.14 23.76
CA CYS A 124 15.71 7.14 25.23
C CYS A 124 14.48 7.70 25.95
N SER A 125 13.68 8.51 25.26
CA SER A 125 12.49 9.19 25.78
C SER A 125 11.20 8.51 25.32
N ALA A 126 11.27 7.48 24.48
CA ALA A 126 10.10 6.80 23.94
C ALA A 126 9.31 5.98 24.98
N LYS A 127 9.82 5.89 26.22
CA LYS A 127 9.13 5.33 27.39
C LYS A 127 9.01 6.33 28.55
N ASP A 128 9.33 7.59 28.27
CA ASP A 128 9.17 8.68 29.21
C ASP A 128 7.73 9.18 29.15
N TRP A 129 6.84 8.45 29.81
CA TRP A 129 5.39 8.69 29.72
C TRP A 129 4.97 10.12 30.10
N PRO A 130 5.53 10.75 31.16
CA PRO A 130 5.26 12.17 31.44
C PRO A 130 5.58 13.10 30.26
N LEU A 131 6.76 12.92 29.65
CA LEU A 131 7.13 13.70 28.47
C LEU A 131 6.24 13.39 27.26
N LEU A 132 5.85 12.14 27.06
CA LEU A 132 4.94 11.75 25.97
C LEU A 132 3.53 12.33 26.15
N GLU A 133 3.04 12.50 27.38
CA GLU A 133 1.79 13.19 27.68
C GLU A 133 1.83 14.65 27.24
N GLU A 134 2.92 15.36 27.58
CA GLU A 134 3.11 16.75 27.15
C GLU A 134 3.22 16.87 25.62
N ILE A 135 4.02 15.99 24.98
CA ILE A 135 4.19 15.98 23.52
C ILE A 135 2.87 15.68 22.79
N ALA A 136 2.05 14.76 23.31
CA ALA A 136 0.78 14.41 22.69
C ALA A 136 -0.26 15.54 22.80
N GLY A 137 -0.18 16.35 23.86
CA GLY A 137 -1.04 17.52 24.06
C GLY A 137 -0.60 18.77 23.29
N ALA A 138 0.64 18.81 22.81
CA ALA A 138 1.27 20.00 22.24
C ALA A 138 0.67 20.45 20.89
N GLY A 139 0.20 19.51 20.06
CA GLY A 139 -0.43 19.79 18.77
C GLY A 139 0.41 19.49 17.51
N PRO A 140 1.72 19.81 17.44
CA PRO A 140 2.53 19.46 16.27
C PRO A 140 2.59 17.95 15.99
N PRO A 141 2.80 17.55 14.72
CA PRO A 141 3.05 16.15 14.36
C PRO A 141 4.32 15.62 15.04
N VAL A 142 4.36 14.31 15.28
CA VAL A 142 5.41 13.64 16.05
C VAL A 142 6.20 12.64 15.21
N VAL A 143 7.54 12.67 15.31
CA VAL A 143 8.42 11.62 14.77
C VAL A 143 9.06 10.86 15.93
N CYS A 144 8.71 9.60 16.13
CA CYS A 144 9.19 8.81 17.28
C CYS A 144 10.25 7.77 16.86
N SER A 145 11.41 7.75 17.53
CA SER A 145 12.46 6.76 17.29
C SER A 145 12.32 5.57 18.22
N THR A 146 12.57 4.36 17.72
CA THR A 146 12.30 3.11 18.45
C THR A 146 13.56 2.31 18.80
N GLY A 147 14.72 2.98 18.88
CA GLY A 147 16.00 2.30 19.10
C GLY A 147 16.11 1.65 20.47
N GLY A 148 16.29 0.33 20.49
CA GLY A 148 16.41 -0.47 21.73
C GLY A 148 15.06 -0.79 22.40
N LEU A 149 13.93 -0.42 21.78
CA LEU A 149 12.60 -0.77 22.27
C LEU A 149 12.23 -2.20 21.83
N THR A 150 11.47 -2.89 22.67
CA THR A 150 10.80 -4.15 22.26
C THR A 150 9.59 -3.85 21.37
N LEU A 151 9.05 -4.86 20.68
CA LEU A 151 7.80 -4.67 19.93
C LEU A 151 6.64 -4.25 20.83
N GLU A 152 6.57 -4.78 22.05
CA GLU A 152 5.57 -4.40 23.06
C GLU A 152 5.71 -2.94 23.48
N ASP A 153 6.94 -2.46 23.70
CA ASP A 153 7.20 -1.04 23.99
C ASP A 153 6.68 -0.15 22.83
N ILE A 154 6.90 -0.56 21.58
CA ILE A 154 6.42 0.17 20.40
C ILE A 154 4.90 0.11 20.29
N ASP A 155 4.27 -1.04 20.56
CA ASP A 155 2.81 -1.18 20.57
C ASP A 155 2.17 -0.21 21.58
N ASN A 156 2.76 -0.06 22.77
CA ASN A 156 2.30 0.86 23.79
C ASN A 156 2.37 2.33 23.30
N VAL A 157 3.47 2.72 22.65
CA VAL A 157 3.62 4.06 22.05
C VAL A 157 2.60 4.30 20.93
N VAL A 158 2.41 3.32 20.06
CA VAL A 158 1.44 3.40 18.95
C VAL A 158 0.02 3.55 19.50
N SER A 159 -0.37 2.69 20.44
CA SER A 159 -1.68 2.75 21.10
C SER A 159 -1.89 4.11 21.78
N PHE A 160 -0.89 4.59 22.52
CA PHE A 160 -0.92 5.87 23.21
C PHE A 160 -1.19 7.06 22.27
N PHE A 161 -0.47 7.14 21.16
CA PHE A 161 -0.63 8.21 20.17
C PHE A 161 -1.92 8.08 19.36
N GLN A 162 -2.31 6.87 18.94
CA GLN A 162 -3.55 6.64 18.19
C GLN A 162 -4.79 7.00 19.01
N HIS A 163 -4.86 6.61 20.28
CA HIS A 163 -5.99 6.96 21.16
C HIS A 163 -6.15 8.46 21.40
N ARG A 164 -5.08 9.24 21.21
CA ARG A 164 -5.08 10.70 21.34
C ARG A 164 -5.16 11.41 19.99
N ALA A 165 -5.38 10.68 18.90
CA ALA A 165 -5.40 11.21 17.54
C ALA A 165 -4.17 12.05 17.18
N VAL A 166 -3.00 11.70 17.74
CA VAL A 166 -1.74 12.36 17.39
C VAL A 166 -1.37 11.93 15.97
N GLN A 167 -0.95 12.89 15.16
CA GLN A 167 -0.36 12.59 13.86
C GLN A 167 1.11 12.23 14.05
N PHE A 168 1.51 10.99 13.74
CA PHE A 168 2.88 10.55 14.00
C PHE A 168 3.48 9.59 12.96
N SER A 169 4.82 9.48 13.00
CA SER A 169 5.62 8.48 12.30
C SER A 169 6.53 7.72 13.27
N LEU A 170 6.97 6.53 12.87
CA LEU A 170 7.96 5.73 13.60
C LEU A 170 9.28 5.66 12.83
N MET A 171 10.40 5.66 13.53
CA MET A 171 11.74 5.55 12.95
C MET A 171 12.44 4.31 13.48
N HIS A 172 12.78 3.37 12.59
CA HIS A 172 13.78 2.35 12.92
C HIS A 172 15.11 3.05 13.18
N CYS A 173 15.79 2.70 14.26
CA CYS A 173 17.15 3.16 14.54
C CYS A 173 17.87 2.25 15.52
N VAL A 174 19.19 2.38 15.60
CA VAL A 174 20.03 1.65 16.54
C VAL A 174 20.83 2.64 17.36
N SER A 175 20.68 2.63 18.68
CA SER A 175 21.28 3.62 19.59
C SER A 175 22.75 3.34 19.92
N VAL A 176 23.57 3.05 18.89
CA VAL A 176 25.01 2.80 18.97
C VAL A 176 25.74 3.79 18.05
N TYR A 177 26.79 4.45 18.54
CA TYR A 177 27.36 5.65 17.90
C TYR A 177 28.89 5.53 17.68
N PRO A 178 29.39 5.18 16.48
CA PRO A 178 28.64 4.77 15.30
C PRO A 178 28.09 3.34 15.40
N THR A 179 27.02 3.05 14.66
CA THR A 179 26.43 1.70 14.56
C THR A 179 27.25 0.86 13.58
N PRO A 180 27.81 -0.29 14.00
CA PRO A 180 28.48 -1.21 13.09
C PRO A 180 27.47 -2.00 12.24
N ASP A 181 27.85 -2.37 11.01
CA ASP A 181 26.96 -2.98 10.00
C ASP A 181 26.10 -4.15 10.52
N PRO A 182 26.63 -5.13 11.29
CA PRO A 182 25.83 -6.25 11.78
C PRO A 182 24.68 -5.84 12.71
N LEU A 183 24.72 -4.64 13.29
CA LEU A 183 23.70 -4.13 14.21
C LEU A 183 22.64 -3.27 13.51
N ILE A 184 22.90 -2.73 12.30
CA ILE A 184 21.98 -1.79 11.62
C ILE A 184 20.59 -2.39 11.41
N THR A 185 20.49 -3.70 11.13
CA THR A 185 19.23 -4.48 11.12
C THR A 185 18.07 -3.87 10.32
N LEU A 186 18.31 -3.39 9.09
CA LEU A 186 17.32 -2.64 8.29
C LEU A 186 16.00 -3.37 8.00
N ASN A 187 15.96 -4.72 8.04
CA ASN A 187 14.71 -5.48 7.92
C ASN A 187 13.63 -5.08 8.94
N GLN A 188 14.01 -4.45 10.07
CA GLN A 188 13.06 -3.89 11.02
C GLN A 188 12.14 -2.82 10.40
N ILE A 189 12.58 -2.12 9.36
CA ILE A 189 11.73 -1.19 8.59
C ILE A 189 10.52 -1.94 8.03
N GLN A 190 10.72 -3.12 7.41
CA GLN A 190 9.63 -3.91 6.86
C GLN A 190 8.74 -4.52 7.95
N VAL A 191 9.32 -4.95 9.08
CA VAL A 191 8.57 -5.45 10.24
C VAL A 191 7.60 -4.37 10.76
N LEU A 192 8.10 -3.15 10.98
CA LEU A 192 7.28 -2.03 11.45
C LEU A 192 6.20 -1.65 10.43
N ARG A 193 6.53 -1.64 9.13
CA ARG A 193 5.55 -1.33 8.07
C ARG A 193 4.42 -2.35 8.00
N ASN A 194 4.72 -3.63 8.19
CA ASN A 194 3.71 -4.69 8.17
C ASN A 194 2.84 -4.64 9.43
N ARG A 195 3.44 -4.33 10.59
CA ARG A 195 2.73 -4.25 11.87
C ARG A 195 1.84 -3.01 11.96
N TYR A 196 2.28 -1.90 11.37
CA TYR A 196 1.62 -0.59 11.46
C TYR A 196 1.37 0.02 10.07
N PRO A 197 0.48 -0.57 9.25
CA PRO A 197 0.34 -0.21 7.83
C PRO A 197 -0.08 1.23 7.55
N ASN A 198 -0.74 1.88 8.52
CA ASN A 198 -1.24 3.25 8.41
C ASN A 198 -0.30 4.31 9.02
N ILE A 199 0.86 3.90 9.54
CA ILE A 199 1.83 4.80 10.18
C ILE A 199 3.06 4.89 9.29
N PRO A 200 3.48 6.10 8.86
CA PRO A 200 4.71 6.26 8.10
C PRO A 200 5.92 5.74 8.89
N ILE A 201 6.71 4.89 8.25
CA ILE A 201 7.93 4.32 8.83
C ILE A 201 9.13 4.98 8.14
N GLY A 202 10.06 5.50 8.93
CA GLY A 202 11.34 6.03 8.47
C GLY A 202 12.52 5.31 9.10
N TRP A 203 13.70 5.86 8.88
CA TRP A 203 14.96 5.32 9.36
C TRP A 203 15.87 6.45 9.85
N SER A 204 16.28 6.37 11.11
CA SER A 204 17.26 7.26 11.72
C SER A 204 18.56 6.51 11.91
N THR A 205 19.66 7.05 11.40
CA THR A 205 20.93 6.33 11.32
C THR A 205 22.04 6.98 12.13
N HIS A 206 22.91 6.12 12.66
CA HIS A 206 24.18 6.46 13.30
C HIS A 206 25.32 5.65 12.67
N GLU A 207 25.13 5.17 11.45
CA GLU A 207 26.12 4.42 10.68
C GLU A 207 27.38 5.24 10.35
N ASN A 208 28.35 4.59 9.71
CA ASN A 208 29.49 5.27 9.13
C ASN A 208 29.05 6.32 8.08
N PRO A 209 29.36 7.62 8.26
CA PRO A 209 28.96 8.69 7.35
C PRO A 209 29.38 8.50 5.88
N GLY A 210 30.46 7.75 5.63
CA GLY A 210 30.98 7.47 4.29
C GLY A 210 30.29 6.31 3.56
N ASP A 211 29.45 5.54 4.23
CA ASP A 211 28.67 4.47 3.59
C ASP A 211 27.32 5.01 3.10
N THR A 212 26.96 4.63 1.88
CA THR A 212 25.71 5.00 1.20
C THR A 212 24.87 3.78 0.79
N VAL A 213 25.34 2.57 1.05
CA VAL A 213 24.57 1.34 0.79
C VAL A 213 23.35 1.25 1.72
N PRO A 214 23.45 1.51 3.04
CA PRO A 214 22.32 1.36 3.95
C PRO A 214 21.10 2.20 3.60
N VAL A 215 21.27 3.45 3.13
CA VAL A 215 20.13 4.29 2.72
C VAL A 215 19.40 3.72 1.50
N GLN A 216 20.14 3.11 0.55
CA GLN A 216 19.53 2.47 -0.61
C GLN A 216 18.67 1.27 -0.18
N ILE A 217 19.17 0.48 0.78
CA ILE A 217 18.42 -0.64 1.36
C ILE A 217 17.20 -0.12 2.14
N ALA A 218 17.34 0.95 2.93
CA ALA A 218 16.22 1.54 3.68
C ALA A 218 15.11 2.05 2.73
N VAL A 219 15.48 2.66 1.60
CA VAL A 219 14.55 3.05 0.53
C VAL A 219 13.83 1.82 -0.04
N ALA A 220 14.57 0.76 -0.37
CA ALA A 220 14.02 -0.47 -0.93
C ALA A 220 13.05 -1.19 0.03
N LEU A 221 13.34 -1.19 1.33
CA LEU A 221 12.45 -1.69 2.39
C LEU A 221 11.29 -0.74 2.69
N GLY A 222 11.29 0.44 2.05
CA GLY A 222 10.20 1.39 2.00
C GLY A 222 10.10 2.35 3.18
N ALA A 223 11.23 2.72 3.78
CA ALA A 223 11.31 3.91 4.61
C ALA A 223 10.81 5.16 3.84
N ARG A 224 10.21 6.10 4.56
CA ARG A 224 9.61 7.34 4.02
C ARG A 224 10.21 8.60 4.61
N LEU A 225 10.97 8.47 5.69
CA LEU A 225 11.72 9.55 6.31
C LEU A 225 13.12 9.06 6.62
N PHE A 226 14.08 9.96 6.58
CA PHE A 226 15.48 9.62 6.74
C PHE A 226 16.15 10.64 7.66
N GLU A 227 16.71 10.19 8.78
CA GLU A 227 17.39 11.06 9.75
C GLU A 227 18.87 10.73 9.84
N ARG A 228 19.71 11.77 9.82
CA ARG A 228 21.17 11.65 9.97
C ARG A 228 21.72 12.84 10.73
N HIS A 229 22.71 12.61 11.59
CA HIS A 229 23.44 13.71 12.21
C HIS A 229 24.29 14.46 11.20
N ILE A 230 24.38 15.78 11.35
CA ILE A 230 25.12 16.67 10.46
C ILE A 230 26.09 17.55 11.23
N GLY A 231 27.18 17.96 10.59
CA GLY A 231 28.10 18.94 11.15
C GLY A 231 29.13 19.41 10.13
N LEU A 232 30.06 20.25 10.60
CA LEU A 232 31.11 20.83 9.78
C LEU A 232 32.43 20.76 10.53
N GLU A 233 33.46 20.22 9.88
CA GLU A 233 34.82 20.27 10.42
C GLU A 233 35.46 21.62 10.14
N THR A 234 36.32 22.04 11.07
CA THR A 234 37.18 23.21 10.91
C THR A 234 38.58 22.86 11.40
N GLU A 235 39.55 23.76 11.29
CA GLU A 235 40.90 23.54 11.82
C GLU A 235 40.90 23.18 13.32
N SER A 236 39.93 23.69 14.09
CA SER A 236 39.84 23.48 15.54
C SER A 236 38.71 22.54 15.99
N ILE A 237 37.72 22.25 15.13
CA ILE A 237 36.56 21.41 15.46
C ILE A 237 36.62 20.12 14.64
N LYS A 238 36.75 18.99 15.35
CA LYS A 238 36.65 17.64 14.77
C LYS A 238 35.23 17.12 14.89
N LEU A 239 34.73 16.50 13.83
CA LEU A 239 33.39 15.93 13.83
C LEU A 239 33.40 14.53 14.49
N ASN A 240 32.27 14.15 15.09
CA ASN A 240 32.13 12.81 15.65
C ASN A 240 31.97 11.77 14.52
N ALA A 241 32.23 10.49 14.84
CA ALA A 241 32.31 9.41 13.84
C ALA A 241 30.95 8.97 13.22
N TYR A 242 29.84 9.62 13.58
CA TYR A 242 28.49 9.29 13.11
C TYR A 242 27.73 10.50 12.55
N SER A 243 28.37 11.67 12.46
CA SER A 243 27.80 12.87 11.84
C SER A 243 28.40 13.07 10.46
N SER A 244 27.58 13.57 9.53
CA SER A 244 27.95 13.78 8.13
C SER A 244 28.29 15.23 7.83
N THR A 245 29.33 15.44 7.03
CA THR A 245 29.56 16.74 6.36
C THR A 245 28.57 16.93 5.21
N SER A 246 28.50 18.15 4.66
CA SER A 246 27.63 18.45 3.52
C SER A 246 27.97 17.59 2.28
N GLN A 247 29.25 17.27 2.05
CA GLN A 247 29.68 16.37 0.97
C GLN A 247 29.19 14.93 1.17
N GLN A 248 29.18 14.46 2.41
CA GLN A 248 28.66 13.12 2.73
C GLN A 248 27.14 13.06 2.63
N VAL A 249 26.44 14.13 3.03
CA VAL A 249 24.98 14.26 2.81
C VAL A 249 24.65 14.32 1.32
N ASP A 250 25.45 15.02 0.51
CA ASP A 250 25.29 15.08 -0.94
C ASP A 250 25.34 13.68 -1.59
N ALA A 251 26.37 12.90 -1.26
CA ALA A 251 26.49 11.51 -1.71
C ALA A 251 25.35 10.61 -1.21
N TRP A 252 24.88 10.84 0.01
CA TRP A 252 23.76 10.10 0.61
C TRP A 252 22.42 10.39 -0.09
N LEU A 253 22.16 11.65 -0.45
CA LEU A 253 20.98 12.04 -1.24
C LEU A 253 21.04 11.55 -2.69
N GLU A 254 22.24 11.53 -3.29
CA GLU A 254 22.44 10.92 -4.62
C GLU A 254 22.11 9.41 -4.57
N ALA A 255 22.61 8.70 -3.55
CA ALA A 255 22.32 7.29 -3.34
C ALA A 255 20.82 7.03 -3.11
N TYR A 256 20.14 7.86 -2.31
CA TYR A 256 18.69 7.81 -2.15
C TYR A 256 17.96 7.96 -3.49
N SER A 257 18.34 8.96 -4.29
CA SER A 257 17.71 9.24 -5.59
C SER A 257 17.90 8.08 -6.56
N ARG A 258 19.12 7.52 -6.60
CA ARG A 258 19.43 6.32 -7.37
C ARG A 258 18.57 5.13 -6.91
N ALA A 259 18.44 4.90 -5.61
CA ALA A 259 17.62 3.82 -5.09
C ALA A 259 16.14 3.96 -5.49
N LYS A 260 15.58 5.18 -5.47
CA LYS A 260 14.21 5.42 -5.96
C LYS A 260 14.03 5.03 -7.43
N VAL A 261 14.99 5.38 -8.28
CA VAL A 261 14.99 4.97 -9.69
C VAL A 261 15.05 3.46 -9.83
N LEU A 262 15.94 2.79 -9.09
CA LEU A 262 16.12 1.34 -9.14
C LEU A 262 14.92 0.56 -8.60
N CYS A 263 14.29 1.04 -7.53
CA CYS A 263 13.08 0.42 -6.97
C CYS A 263 11.87 0.57 -7.89
N GLY A 264 11.80 1.65 -8.68
CA GLY A 264 10.72 1.87 -9.63
C GLY A 264 9.35 2.09 -8.98
N PRO A 265 8.26 2.03 -9.77
CA PRO A 265 6.91 2.22 -9.27
C PRO A 265 6.44 1.05 -8.39
N LYS A 266 5.48 1.32 -7.50
CA LYS A 266 4.86 0.28 -6.66
C LYS A 266 3.99 -0.71 -7.44
N THR A 267 3.54 -0.32 -8.63
CA THR A 267 2.74 -1.14 -9.53
C THR A 267 3.61 -1.64 -10.67
N ARG A 268 3.36 -2.86 -11.16
CA ARG A 268 4.08 -3.39 -12.31
C ARG A 268 3.68 -2.62 -13.58
N PRO A 269 4.60 -1.86 -14.20
CA PRO A 269 4.29 -1.17 -15.45
C PRO A 269 4.19 -2.18 -16.61
N PRO A 270 3.54 -1.82 -17.73
CA PRO A 270 3.64 -2.61 -18.95
C PRO A 270 5.11 -2.73 -19.38
N ALA A 271 5.45 -3.84 -20.05
CA ALA A 271 6.78 -4.05 -20.60
C ALA A 271 7.14 -2.94 -21.60
N SER A 272 8.39 -2.48 -21.58
CA SER A 272 8.87 -1.46 -22.53
C SER A 272 8.88 -2.00 -23.97
N GLU A 273 8.81 -1.11 -24.97
CA GLU A 273 8.91 -1.51 -26.38
C GLU A 273 10.22 -2.26 -26.68
N VAL A 274 11.32 -1.85 -26.05
CA VAL A 274 12.64 -2.51 -26.18
C VAL A 274 12.59 -3.94 -25.64
N GLU A 275 11.99 -4.15 -24.47
CA GLU A 275 11.80 -5.48 -23.89
C GLU A 275 10.87 -6.34 -24.76
N GLN A 276 9.76 -5.77 -25.24
CA GLN A 276 8.80 -6.45 -26.11
C GLN A 276 9.46 -6.90 -27.42
N ALA A 277 10.26 -6.05 -28.05
CA ALA A 277 11.02 -6.39 -29.26
C ALA A 277 12.06 -7.48 -29.00
N SER A 278 12.80 -7.39 -27.88
CA SER A 278 13.75 -8.42 -27.47
C SER A 278 13.06 -9.77 -27.24
N LEU A 279 11.88 -9.77 -26.63
CA LEU A 279 11.09 -10.97 -26.40
C LEU A 279 10.51 -11.52 -27.71
N ALA A 280 10.01 -10.67 -28.60
CA ALA A 280 9.46 -11.09 -29.90
C ALA A 280 10.50 -11.89 -30.71
N GLY A 281 11.76 -11.47 -30.67
CA GLY A 281 12.88 -12.19 -31.30
C GLY A 281 13.17 -13.57 -30.70
N LEU A 282 12.64 -13.90 -29.51
CA LEU A 282 12.86 -15.19 -28.82
C LEU A 282 11.57 -16.03 -28.73
N ARG A 283 10.43 -15.50 -29.17
CA ARG A 283 9.14 -16.18 -29.11
C ARG A 283 9.06 -17.30 -30.15
N ARG A 284 8.22 -18.28 -29.84
CA ARG A 284 7.77 -19.28 -30.81
C ARG A 284 6.42 -18.90 -31.40
N GLY A 285 6.32 -18.94 -32.71
CA GLY A 285 5.07 -18.90 -33.45
C GLY A 285 4.45 -20.28 -33.63
N VAL A 286 3.18 -20.29 -34.02
CA VAL A 286 2.46 -21.50 -34.47
C VAL A 286 2.67 -21.67 -35.97
N TYR A 287 3.07 -22.86 -36.38
CA TYR A 287 3.33 -23.24 -37.77
C TYR A 287 2.47 -24.42 -38.16
N ALA A 288 2.00 -24.44 -39.41
CA ALA A 288 1.25 -25.56 -39.94
C ALA A 288 2.19 -26.77 -40.11
N LYS A 289 1.89 -27.89 -39.45
CA LYS A 289 2.65 -29.15 -39.59
C LYS A 289 2.33 -29.89 -40.88
N ARG A 290 1.12 -29.67 -41.41
CA ARG A 290 0.55 -30.32 -42.59
C ARG A 290 -0.35 -29.32 -43.31
N LEU A 291 -0.85 -29.67 -44.50
CA LEU A 291 -1.87 -28.88 -45.20
C LEU A 291 -3.13 -28.74 -44.33
N ILE A 292 -3.53 -27.50 -44.03
CA ILE A 292 -4.78 -27.17 -43.33
C ILE A 292 -5.71 -26.52 -44.35
N LYS A 293 -6.91 -27.07 -44.53
CA LYS A 293 -7.91 -26.52 -45.47
C LYS A 293 -8.78 -25.48 -44.78
N LYS A 294 -9.26 -24.49 -45.54
CA LYS A 294 -10.29 -23.56 -45.11
C LYS A 294 -11.49 -24.30 -44.50
N GLY A 295 -12.00 -23.78 -43.38
CA GLY A 295 -13.10 -24.37 -42.61
C GLY A 295 -12.68 -25.51 -41.68
N ARG A 296 -11.41 -25.92 -41.67
CA ARG A 296 -10.92 -26.97 -40.78
C ARG A 296 -10.46 -26.39 -39.45
N GLU A 297 -10.80 -27.09 -38.37
CA GLU A 297 -10.30 -26.77 -37.03
C GLU A 297 -8.80 -27.06 -36.89
N LEU A 298 -8.07 -26.16 -36.22
CA LEU A 298 -6.66 -26.30 -35.90
C LEU A 298 -6.47 -27.17 -34.65
N THR A 299 -6.31 -28.47 -34.86
CA THR A 299 -5.99 -29.42 -33.78
C THR A 299 -4.48 -29.49 -33.51
N ARG A 300 -4.10 -30.06 -32.35
CA ARG A 300 -2.69 -30.19 -31.95
C ARG A 300 -1.81 -30.90 -32.98
N GLU A 301 -2.40 -31.85 -33.72
CA GLU A 301 -1.69 -32.65 -34.73
C GLU A 301 -1.40 -31.89 -36.02
N LEU A 302 -2.16 -30.83 -36.31
CA LEU A 302 -2.03 -30.03 -37.52
C LEU A 302 -1.02 -28.88 -37.38
N VAL A 303 -0.55 -28.59 -36.16
CA VAL A 303 0.37 -27.49 -35.89
C VAL A 303 1.62 -27.93 -35.12
N TYR A 304 2.68 -27.14 -35.20
CA TYR A 304 3.84 -27.22 -34.32
C TYR A 304 4.28 -25.81 -33.90
N PHE A 305 5.20 -25.73 -32.93
CA PHE A 305 5.63 -24.47 -32.34
C PHE A 305 7.14 -24.31 -32.51
N ALA A 306 7.58 -23.24 -33.19
CA ALA A 306 8.98 -23.00 -33.49
C ALA A 306 9.29 -21.50 -33.47
N MET A 307 10.58 -21.16 -33.31
CA MET A 307 11.11 -19.81 -33.48
C MET A 307 11.58 -19.66 -34.94
N PRO A 308 11.51 -18.46 -35.57
CA PRO A 308 11.03 -17.19 -35.00
C PRO A 308 9.52 -17.10 -34.87
N TYR A 309 9.07 -16.19 -34.02
CA TYR A 309 7.76 -15.59 -34.14
C TYR A 309 7.81 -14.48 -35.19
N LEU A 310 6.79 -14.38 -36.04
CA LEU A 310 6.64 -13.30 -37.02
C LEU A 310 5.53 -12.34 -36.60
N GLU A 311 5.66 -11.07 -36.93
CA GLU A 311 4.64 -10.06 -36.62
C GLU A 311 3.27 -10.46 -37.18
N GLY A 312 2.24 -10.45 -36.32
CA GLY A 312 0.88 -10.88 -36.69
C GLY A 312 0.68 -12.40 -36.72
N GLN A 313 1.72 -13.20 -36.44
CA GLN A 313 1.58 -14.64 -36.24
C GLN A 313 0.80 -14.94 -34.96
N MET A 314 0.17 -16.11 -34.89
CA MET A 314 -0.30 -16.69 -33.63
C MET A 314 0.92 -17.13 -32.81
N GLU A 315 1.00 -16.65 -31.57
CA GLU A 315 2.02 -17.10 -30.62
C GLU A 315 1.69 -18.49 -30.09
N SER A 316 2.71 -19.30 -29.83
CA SER A 316 2.51 -20.65 -29.28
C SER A 316 1.73 -20.68 -27.96
N GLY A 317 1.83 -19.63 -27.13
CA GLY A 317 1.09 -19.51 -25.86
C GLY A 317 -0.37 -19.12 -26.03
N ALA A 318 -0.76 -18.56 -27.19
CA ALA A 318 -2.13 -18.23 -27.52
C ALA A 318 -2.89 -19.40 -28.16
N TRP A 319 -2.17 -20.44 -28.59
CA TRP A 319 -2.78 -21.61 -29.24
C TRP A 319 -3.63 -22.43 -28.27
N LYS A 320 -4.81 -22.82 -28.76
CA LYS A 320 -5.75 -23.77 -28.14
C LYS A 320 -6.57 -24.42 -29.26
N GLU A 321 -7.27 -25.50 -28.95
CA GLU A 321 -8.27 -26.05 -29.87
C GLU A 321 -9.49 -25.13 -30.00
N GLY A 322 -10.27 -25.26 -31.07
CA GLY A 322 -11.43 -24.42 -31.39
C GLY A 322 -11.19 -23.25 -32.34
N TYR A 323 -9.95 -23.05 -32.83
CA TYR A 323 -9.71 -22.13 -33.95
C TYR A 323 -10.04 -22.80 -35.28
N THR A 324 -10.74 -22.11 -36.17
CA THR A 324 -11.03 -22.57 -37.53
C THR A 324 -10.20 -21.79 -38.54
N ALA A 325 -9.61 -22.48 -39.51
CA ALA A 325 -8.88 -21.83 -40.60
C ALA A 325 -9.83 -21.07 -41.53
N VAL A 326 -9.60 -19.78 -41.77
CA VAL A 326 -10.40 -19.00 -42.74
C VAL A 326 -9.86 -19.09 -44.18
N GLN A 327 -8.67 -19.66 -44.34
CA GLN A 327 -7.99 -19.90 -45.61
C GLN A 327 -7.18 -21.21 -45.58
N ASP A 328 -6.77 -21.70 -46.75
CA ASP A 328 -5.84 -22.83 -46.85
C ASP A 328 -4.44 -22.42 -46.35
N MET A 329 -3.75 -23.32 -45.64
CA MET A 329 -2.38 -23.13 -45.16
C MET A 329 -1.51 -24.34 -45.50
N THR A 330 -0.35 -24.12 -46.14
CA THR A 330 0.60 -25.18 -46.51
C THR A 330 1.49 -25.59 -45.33
N PRO A 331 2.14 -26.77 -45.37
CA PRO A 331 3.15 -27.13 -44.37
C PRO A 331 4.22 -26.04 -44.20
N ASP A 332 4.69 -25.84 -42.97
CA ASP A 332 5.65 -24.83 -42.52
C ASP A 332 5.21 -23.38 -42.69
N GLN A 333 3.98 -23.14 -43.16
CA GLN A 333 3.42 -21.79 -43.19
C GLN A 333 3.15 -21.29 -41.76
N PRO A 334 3.52 -20.03 -41.42
CA PRO A 334 3.12 -19.43 -40.16
C PRO A 334 1.60 -19.27 -40.10
N VAL A 335 1.01 -19.70 -38.99
CA VAL A 335 -0.42 -19.49 -38.73
C VAL A 335 -0.60 -18.04 -38.27
N MET A 336 -1.08 -17.18 -39.16
CA MET A 336 -1.33 -15.76 -38.87
C MET A 336 -2.65 -15.58 -38.10
N GLN A 337 -2.75 -14.56 -37.25
CA GLN A 337 -3.97 -14.30 -36.46
C GLN A 337 -5.18 -14.02 -37.35
N ASN A 338 -4.98 -13.36 -38.50
CA ASN A 338 -6.04 -13.10 -39.49
C ASN A 338 -6.39 -14.32 -40.36
N ALA A 339 -5.62 -15.42 -40.26
CA ALA A 339 -5.87 -16.66 -41.00
C ALA A 339 -6.71 -17.67 -40.21
N VAL A 340 -7.16 -17.28 -39.01
CA VAL A 340 -7.99 -18.11 -38.13
C VAL A 340 -9.11 -17.29 -37.49
N GLU A 341 -10.19 -17.97 -37.10
CA GLU A 341 -11.26 -17.39 -36.29
C GLU A 341 -11.55 -18.28 -35.07
N ILE A 342 -11.95 -17.67 -33.95
CA ILE A 342 -12.35 -18.37 -32.73
C ILE A 342 -13.84 -18.68 -32.81
N THR A 343 -14.20 -19.96 -32.73
CA THR A 343 -15.61 -20.40 -32.63
C THR A 343 -16.11 -20.46 -31.17
N VAL A 344 -15.43 -19.79 -30.24
CA VAL A 344 -15.75 -19.80 -28.79
C VAL A 344 -16.54 -18.56 -28.40
N ASN A 345 -17.56 -18.73 -27.55
CA ASN A 345 -18.37 -17.65 -26.99
C ASN A 345 -17.49 -16.57 -26.30
N GLN A 346 -17.49 -15.35 -26.83
CA GLN A 346 -16.69 -14.22 -26.34
C GLN A 346 -16.99 -13.89 -24.87
N GLY A 347 -18.22 -14.09 -24.40
CA GLY A 347 -18.59 -13.91 -23.00
C GLY A 347 -17.84 -14.85 -22.04
N LEU A 348 -17.54 -16.08 -22.47
CA LEU A 348 -16.74 -17.01 -21.66
C LEU A 348 -15.27 -16.58 -21.57
N VAL A 349 -14.75 -15.89 -22.59
CA VAL A 349 -13.40 -15.31 -22.54
C VAL A 349 -13.37 -14.18 -21.51
N THR A 350 -14.38 -13.32 -21.49
CA THR A 350 -14.51 -12.24 -20.50
C THR A 350 -14.51 -12.76 -19.07
N LEU A 351 -15.30 -13.81 -18.77
CA LEU A 351 -15.32 -14.42 -17.44
C LEU A 351 -13.97 -15.04 -17.06
N LYS A 352 -13.28 -15.68 -18.01
CA LYS A 352 -11.94 -16.24 -17.77
C LYS A 352 -10.88 -15.17 -17.51
N GLN A 353 -11.00 -13.96 -18.04
CA GLN A 353 -10.10 -12.87 -17.67
C GLN A 353 -10.44 -12.34 -16.27
N ALA A 354 -11.74 -12.14 -16.02
CA ALA A 354 -12.23 -11.66 -14.72
C ALA A 354 -11.76 -12.55 -13.55
N ILE A 355 -11.69 -13.87 -13.72
CA ILE A 355 -11.24 -14.77 -12.65
C ILE A 355 -9.81 -14.47 -12.18
N HIS A 356 -8.91 -14.10 -13.10
CA HIS A 356 -7.52 -13.82 -12.78
C HIS A 356 -7.42 -12.52 -12.00
N GLU A 357 -8.22 -11.53 -12.38
CA GLU A 357 -8.29 -10.24 -11.69
C GLU A 357 -8.96 -10.37 -10.32
N VAL A 358 -10.02 -11.16 -10.18
CA VAL A 358 -10.62 -11.43 -8.86
C VAL A 358 -9.60 -12.12 -7.94
N LYS A 359 -8.83 -13.10 -8.45
CA LYS A 359 -7.75 -13.71 -7.66
C LYS A 359 -6.65 -12.71 -7.30
N ALA A 360 -6.27 -11.83 -8.23
CA ALA A 360 -5.31 -10.77 -7.97
C ALA A 360 -5.81 -9.86 -6.85
N LEU A 361 -7.08 -9.42 -6.91
CA LEU A 361 -7.69 -8.56 -5.91
C LEU A 361 -7.80 -9.25 -4.53
N LEU A 362 -8.13 -10.55 -4.50
CA LEU A 362 -8.12 -11.33 -3.25
C LEU A 362 -6.70 -11.43 -2.65
N ASN A 363 -5.68 -11.64 -3.49
CA ASN A 363 -4.29 -11.67 -3.02
C ASN A 363 -3.83 -10.30 -2.53
N GLU A 364 -4.18 -9.21 -3.21
CA GLU A 364 -3.91 -7.84 -2.79
C GLU A 364 -4.61 -7.50 -1.46
N ALA A 365 -5.83 -8.03 -1.27
CA ALA A 365 -6.58 -7.95 -0.03
C ALA A 365 -6.04 -8.88 1.08
N ASN A 366 -5.04 -9.72 0.79
CA ASN A 366 -4.56 -10.80 1.67
C ASN A 366 -5.67 -11.75 2.16
N ILE A 367 -6.69 -11.98 1.32
CA ILE A 367 -7.80 -12.87 1.62
C ILE A 367 -7.52 -14.24 1.01
N GLN A 368 -7.31 -15.22 1.87
CA GLN A 368 -7.21 -16.62 1.46
C GLN A 368 -8.57 -17.30 1.54
N LEU A 369 -8.89 -18.07 0.50
CA LEU A 369 -10.09 -18.91 0.50
C LEU A 369 -9.77 -20.27 1.13
N GLY A 370 -10.71 -20.80 1.92
CA GLY A 370 -10.64 -22.17 2.44
C GLY A 370 -10.79 -23.23 1.33
N SER A 371 -10.87 -24.50 1.71
CA SER A 371 -11.08 -25.61 0.75
C SER A 371 -12.51 -25.74 0.28
N GLU A 372 -13.48 -25.22 1.04
CA GLU A 372 -14.92 -25.36 0.77
C GLU A 372 -15.54 -24.00 0.48
N PHE A 373 -15.88 -23.77 -0.78
CA PHE A 373 -16.62 -22.60 -1.23
C PHE A 373 -17.25 -22.88 -2.60
N LYS A 374 -18.24 -22.06 -2.96
CA LYS A 374 -18.82 -22.06 -4.32
C LYS A 374 -18.62 -20.69 -4.93
N VAL A 375 -18.26 -20.64 -6.21
CA VAL A 375 -18.08 -19.38 -6.93
C VAL A 375 -19.11 -19.23 -8.04
N GLU A 376 -19.67 -18.04 -8.11
CA GLU A 376 -20.68 -17.66 -9.09
C GLU A 376 -20.36 -16.28 -9.68
N TYR A 377 -20.44 -16.17 -10.99
CA TYR A 377 -20.49 -14.88 -11.69
C TYR A 377 -21.94 -14.40 -11.74
N SER A 378 -22.16 -13.17 -11.32
CA SER A 378 -23.43 -12.45 -11.45
C SER A 378 -23.34 -11.51 -12.66
N HIS A 379 -24.23 -11.66 -13.65
CA HIS A 379 -24.21 -10.92 -14.92
C HIS A 379 -25.62 -10.61 -15.45
N HIS A 380 -26.39 -9.79 -14.72
CA HIS A 380 -27.82 -9.56 -15.02
C HIS A 380 -28.13 -8.97 -16.40
N TYR A 381 -27.14 -8.38 -17.06
CA TYR A 381 -27.26 -7.78 -18.38
C TYR A 381 -26.46 -8.55 -19.45
N GLY A 382 -26.15 -9.82 -19.21
CA GLY A 382 -25.41 -10.67 -20.14
C GLY A 382 -23.89 -10.70 -19.88
N LEU A 383 -23.24 -11.73 -20.41
CA LEU A 383 -21.80 -11.99 -20.21
C LEU A 383 -20.91 -10.91 -20.83
N GLU A 384 -21.36 -10.32 -21.94
CA GLU A 384 -20.69 -9.23 -22.64
C GLU A 384 -20.63 -7.94 -21.78
N ASN A 385 -21.59 -7.76 -20.87
CA ASN A 385 -21.68 -6.61 -19.97
C ASN A 385 -21.13 -6.90 -18.56
N PHE A 386 -20.46 -8.05 -18.37
CA PHE A 386 -19.91 -8.43 -17.06
C PHE A 386 -18.94 -7.37 -16.52
N ARG A 387 -18.12 -6.74 -17.39
CA ARG A 387 -17.16 -5.71 -16.99
C ARG A 387 -17.80 -4.44 -16.42
N GLN A 388 -19.02 -4.13 -16.83
CA GLN A 388 -19.73 -2.92 -16.43
C GLN A 388 -20.69 -3.18 -15.28
N THR A 389 -21.32 -4.36 -15.26
CA THR A 389 -22.47 -4.64 -14.38
C THR A 389 -22.36 -5.94 -13.57
N GLY A 390 -21.19 -6.58 -13.61
CA GLY A 390 -20.96 -7.86 -12.98
C GLY A 390 -20.52 -7.78 -11.53
N ALA A 391 -20.56 -8.94 -10.88
CA ALA A 391 -19.90 -9.20 -9.60
C ALA A 391 -19.52 -10.69 -9.52
N VAL A 392 -18.49 -11.02 -8.76
CA VAL A 392 -18.17 -12.41 -8.40
C VAL A 392 -18.59 -12.66 -6.96
N LEU A 393 -19.36 -13.72 -6.76
CA LEU A 393 -19.88 -14.14 -5.46
C LEU A 393 -19.17 -15.43 -5.07
N ILE A 394 -18.53 -15.42 -3.90
CA ILE A 394 -17.90 -16.61 -3.32
C ILE A 394 -18.67 -16.96 -2.06
N GLU A 395 -19.55 -17.96 -2.15
CA GLU A 395 -20.28 -18.51 -1.02
C GLU A 395 -19.33 -19.37 -0.18
N CYS A 396 -19.01 -18.90 1.01
CA CYS A 396 -18.17 -19.61 1.97
C CYS A 396 -19.02 -20.48 2.90
N ILE A 397 -20.17 -19.96 3.33
CA ILE A 397 -21.09 -20.64 4.25
C ILE A 397 -22.51 -20.31 3.81
N ASN A 398 -23.40 -21.30 3.81
CA ASN A 398 -24.83 -21.09 3.67
C ASN A 398 -25.61 -22.17 4.44
N ARG A 399 -26.00 -21.81 5.67
CA ARG A 399 -26.78 -22.62 6.62
C ARG A 399 -27.91 -21.75 7.18
N GLU A 400 -28.19 -21.78 8.49
CA GLU A 400 -29.06 -20.80 9.17
C GLU A 400 -28.61 -19.35 8.97
N TYR A 401 -27.32 -19.15 8.68
CA TYR A 401 -26.76 -17.89 8.22
C TYR A 401 -25.87 -18.13 6.99
N CYS A 402 -25.63 -17.08 6.22
CA CYS A 402 -24.82 -17.09 5.03
C CYS A 402 -23.64 -16.13 5.18
N LYS A 403 -22.49 -16.53 4.65
CA LYS A 403 -21.32 -15.67 4.45
C LYS A 403 -20.89 -15.78 2.99
N LYS A 404 -20.81 -14.65 2.31
CA LYS A 404 -20.23 -14.55 0.97
C LYS A 404 -19.15 -13.49 0.94
N LEU A 405 -18.13 -13.72 0.11
CA LEU A 405 -17.32 -12.62 -0.39
C LEU A 405 -17.94 -12.13 -1.70
N VAL A 406 -18.17 -10.84 -1.80
CA VAL A 406 -18.63 -10.17 -3.01
C VAL A 406 -17.47 -9.33 -3.54
N ILE A 407 -17.11 -9.59 -4.80
CA ILE A 407 -16.00 -8.94 -5.46
C ILE A 407 -16.51 -8.19 -6.68
N GLN A 408 -16.21 -6.90 -6.74
CA GLN A 408 -16.35 -6.09 -7.94
C GLN A 408 -14.98 -5.59 -8.38
N LEU A 409 -14.69 -5.75 -9.67
CA LEU A 409 -13.55 -5.17 -10.36
C LEU A 409 -13.76 -3.66 -10.55
N PRO A 410 -12.68 -2.88 -10.79
CA PRO A 410 -12.77 -1.44 -10.98
C PRO A 410 -13.83 -1.03 -12.02
N GLY A 411 -14.71 -0.09 -11.66
CA GLY A 411 -15.77 0.46 -12.52
C GLY A 411 -17.06 -0.38 -12.59
N GLN A 412 -17.11 -1.56 -11.97
CA GLN A 412 -18.31 -2.39 -11.99
C GLN A 412 -19.43 -1.80 -11.13
N ARG A 413 -20.68 -2.05 -11.57
CA ARG A 413 -21.93 -1.68 -10.90
C ARG A 413 -22.78 -2.91 -10.67
N HIS A 414 -23.61 -2.90 -9.65
CA HIS A 414 -24.62 -3.93 -9.43
C HIS A 414 -26.02 -3.30 -9.48
N PRO A 415 -27.00 -3.95 -10.14
CA PRO A 415 -28.33 -3.38 -10.29
C PRO A 415 -29.01 -3.15 -8.93
N SER A 416 -29.93 -2.18 -8.91
CA SER A 416 -30.78 -1.92 -7.75
C SER A 416 -31.73 -3.10 -7.51
N HIS A 417 -31.71 -3.59 -6.28
CA HIS A 417 -32.49 -4.74 -5.84
C HIS A 417 -32.83 -4.65 -4.35
N TYR A 418 -33.76 -5.49 -3.92
CA TYR A 418 -34.00 -5.77 -2.51
C TYR A 418 -34.17 -7.28 -2.29
N HIS A 419 -34.10 -7.66 -1.02
CA HIS A 419 -34.39 -9.01 -0.56
C HIS A 419 -35.67 -9.04 0.27
N ALA A 420 -36.58 -9.97 0.02
CA ALA A 420 -37.87 -10.00 0.73
C ALA A 420 -37.77 -10.65 2.11
N ARG A 421 -36.82 -11.58 2.29
CA ARG A 421 -36.61 -12.33 3.53
C ARG A 421 -35.24 -12.07 4.14
N LYS A 422 -34.22 -12.00 3.30
CA LYS A 422 -32.83 -11.93 3.74
C LYS A 422 -32.52 -10.56 4.33
N GLU A 423 -32.03 -10.55 5.56
CA GLU A 423 -31.29 -9.43 6.13
C GLU A 423 -29.80 -9.64 5.85
N GLU A 424 -29.09 -8.58 5.48
CA GLU A 424 -27.67 -8.65 5.20
C GLU A 424 -26.89 -7.46 5.75
N THR A 425 -25.67 -7.72 6.19
CA THR A 425 -24.70 -6.72 6.57
C THR A 425 -23.51 -6.83 5.64
N PHE A 426 -23.09 -5.70 5.08
CA PHE A 426 -21.83 -5.62 4.36
C PHE A 426 -20.73 -5.16 5.31
N GLN A 427 -19.57 -5.79 5.24
CA GLN A 427 -18.32 -5.27 5.82
C GLN A 427 -17.26 -5.17 4.74
N ILE A 428 -16.67 -3.99 4.57
CA ILE A 428 -15.63 -3.78 3.56
C ILE A 428 -14.31 -4.37 4.05
N LEU A 429 -13.72 -5.26 3.26
CA LEU A 429 -12.44 -5.88 3.58
C LEU A 429 -11.28 -5.21 2.82
N TYR A 430 -11.54 -4.77 1.59
CA TYR A 430 -10.57 -4.12 0.72
C TYR A 430 -11.27 -3.21 -0.30
N GLY A 431 -10.61 -2.11 -0.68
CA GLY A 431 -11.13 -1.17 -1.68
C GLY A 431 -12.21 -0.24 -1.15
N ILE A 432 -12.97 0.38 -2.05
CA ILE A 432 -14.04 1.34 -1.72
C ILE A 432 -15.36 0.86 -2.31
N LEU A 433 -16.42 0.84 -1.49
CA LEU A 433 -17.79 0.54 -1.92
C LEU A 433 -18.62 1.82 -1.90
N HIS A 434 -19.20 2.18 -3.04
CA HIS A 434 -20.25 3.18 -3.12
C HIS A 434 -21.59 2.45 -3.07
N VAL A 435 -22.35 2.63 -2.01
CA VAL A 435 -23.66 2.00 -1.84
C VAL A 435 -24.75 3.06 -1.78
N ASN A 436 -25.88 2.81 -2.43
CA ASN A 436 -27.08 3.61 -2.30
C ASN A 436 -28.15 2.74 -1.65
N ILE A 437 -28.72 3.20 -0.54
CA ILE A 437 -29.75 2.51 0.23
C ILE A 437 -30.97 3.44 0.32
N ASP A 438 -32.11 3.03 -0.24
CA ASP A 438 -33.34 3.82 -0.33
C ASP A 438 -33.12 5.28 -0.81
N GLY A 439 -32.21 5.47 -1.77
CA GLY A 439 -31.88 6.78 -2.33
C GLY A 439 -30.75 7.51 -1.60
N TYR A 440 -30.30 7.04 -0.44
CA TYR A 440 -29.24 7.66 0.35
C TYR A 440 -27.86 7.08 -0.01
N PRO A 441 -26.96 7.86 -0.63
CA PRO A 441 -25.62 7.40 -0.95
C PRO A 441 -24.73 7.34 0.29
N ARG A 442 -23.87 6.32 0.37
CA ARG A 442 -22.81 6.12 1.35
C ARG A 442 -21.55 5.65 0.63
N ILE A 443 -20.40 6.08 1.12
CA ILE A 443 -19.09 5.59 0.71
C ILE A 443 -18.55 4.82 1.90
N LEU A 444 -18.15 3.57 1.69
CA LEU A 444 -17.64 2.70 2.73
C LEU A 444 -16.18 2.32 2.45
N HIS A 445 -15.37 2.42 3.49
CA HIS A 445 -13.94 2.11 3.54
C HIS A 445 -13.68 0.81 4.32
N PRO A 446 -12.49 0.19 4.17
CA PRO A 446 -12.16 -1.05 4.88
C PRO A 446 -12.41 -0.96 6.39
N GLY A 447 -13.11 -1.94 6.95
CA GLY A 447 -13.51 -2.01 8.35
C GLY A 447 -14.93 -1.47 8.63
N GLU A 448 -15.46 -0.60 7.79
CA GLU A 448 -16.82 -0.06 7.95
C GLU A 448 -17.88 -1.10 7.59
N THR A 449 -19.04 -1.00 8.26
CA THR A 449 -20.18 -1.90 8.08
C THR A 449 -21.46 -1.16 7.72
N ILE A 450 -22.36 -1.83 7.02
CA ILE A 450 -23.71 -1.32 6.78
C ILE A 450 -24.74 -2.45 6.80
N LEU A 451 -25.81 -2.26 7.55
CA LEU A 451 -26.95 -3.18 7.63
C LEU A 451 -27.99 -2.81 6.58
N ILE A 452 -28.51 -3.82 5.90
CA ILE A 452 -29.59 -3.73 4.93
C ILE A 452 -30.70 -4.68 5.37
N LEU A 453 -31.83 -4.09 5.77
CA LEU A 453 -33.00 -4.82 6.24
C LEU A 453 -33.79 -5.42 5.06
N PRO A 454 -34.58 -6.47 5.30
CA PRO A 454 -35.51 -6.99 4.30
C PRO A 454 -36.43 -5.89 3.75
N GLY A 455 -36.65 -5.88 2.44
CA GLY A 455 -37.50 -4.90 1.74
C GLY A 455 -36.80 -3.60 1.35
N VAL A 456 -35.58 -3.35 1.83
CA VAL A 456 -34.83 -2.12 1.56
C VAL A 456 -34.16 -2.18 0.20
N TRP A 457 -34.41 -1.16 -0.64
CA TRP A 457 -33.80 -1.06 -1.95
C TRP A 457 -32.35 -0.63 -1.82
N HIS A 458 -31.46 -1.35 -2.49
CA HIS A 458 -30.06 -0.98 -2.51
C HIS A 458 -29.38 -1.31 -3.84
N SER A 459 -28.31 -0.58 -4.12
CA SER A 459 -27.41 -0.80 -5.25
C SER A 459 -26.00 -0.42 -4.84
N PHE A 460 -25.00 -0.96 -5.53
CA PHE A 460 -23.62 -0.68 -5.19
C PHE A 460 -22.71 -0.71 -6.41
N TRP A 461 -21.59 0.01 -6.33
CA TRP A 461 -20.56 0.07 -7.34
C TRP A 461 -19.21 0.43 -6.74
N THR A 462 -18.14 0.34 -7.53
CA THR A 462 -16.78 0.69 -7.12
C THR A 462 -16.01 1.37 -8.25
N ASP A 463 -15.18 2.35 -7.91
CA ASP A 463 -14.21 3.00 -8.80
C ASP A 463 -12.87 2.26 -8.81
N THR A 464 -12.46 1.71 -7.66
CA THR A 464 -11.11 1.14 -7.44
C THR A 464 -11.08 -0.39 -7.46
N GLY A 465 -12.24 -1.04 -7.46
CA GLY A 465 -12.35 -2.45 -7.13
C GLY A 465 -12.58 -2.63 -5.63
N VAL A 466 -13.32 -3.66 -5.25
CA VAL A 466 -13.70 -3.88 -3.85
C VAL A 466 -13.85 -5.37 -3.55
N VAL A 467 -13.45 -5.76 -2.34
CA VAL A 467 -13.81 -7.03 -1.72
C VAL A 467 -14.54 -6.73 -0.43
N PHE A 468 -15.80 -7.15 -0.33
CA PHE A 468 -16.57 -7.03 0.90
C PHE A 468 -17.20 -8.37 1.26
N GLU A 469 -17.42 -8.60 2.54
CA GLU A 469 -18.21 -9.74 2.98
C GLU A 469 -19.67 -9.34 3.16
N GLU A 470 -20.56 -10.19 2.65
CA GLU A 470 -21.99 -10.21 2.97
C GLU A 470 -22.19 -11.25 4.06
N VAL A 471 -22.56 -10.80 5.27
CA VAL A 471 -23.04 -11.65 6.35
C VAL A 471 -24.54 -11.49 6.41
N SER A 472 -25.27 -12.58 6.20
CA SER A 472 -26.72 -12.53 6.07
C SER A 472 -27.40 -13.71 6.75
N THR A 473 -28.71 -13.63 6.93
CA THR A 473 -29.54 -14.83 7.14
C THR A 473 -29.42 -15.78 5.94
N THR A 474 -29.91 -17.02 6.04
CA THR A 474 -29.86 -18.02 4.94
C THR A 474 -30.14 -17.42 3.56
N HIS A 475 -29.28 -17.72 2.59
CA HIS A 475 -29.48 -17.27 1.22
C HIS A 475 -30.43 -18.21 0.47
N TYR A 476 -31.50 -17.64 -0.09
CA TYR A 476 -32.45 -18.33 -0.97
C TYR A 476 -32.33 -17.85 -2.42
N ASN A 477 -32.37 -18.78 -3.38
CA ASN A 477 -32.19 -18.48 -4.81
C ASN A 477 -33.29 -17.57 -5.41
N ASN A 478 -34.46 -17.50 -4.78
CA ASN A 478 -35.66 -16.79 -5.25
C ASN A 478 -36.00 -15.56 -4.39
N ASP A 479 -35.04 -15.02 -3.64
CA ASP A 479 -35.27 -13.91 -2.71
C ASP A 479 -34.66 -12.58 -3.19
N SER A 480 -34.40 -12.41 -4.48
CA SER A 480 -33.87 -11.15 -5.03
C SER A 480 -34.83 -10.57 -6.06
N PHE A 481 -35.22 -9.32 -5.86
CA PHE A 481 -36.14 -8.58 -6.73
C PHE A 481 -35.44 -7.32 -7.24
N TYR A 482 -35.41 -7.16 -8.56
CA TYR A 482 -34.68 -6.07 -9.21
C TYR A 482 -35.63 -4.97 -9.69
N ALA A 483 -35.17 -3.72 -9.64
CA ALA A 483 -35.96 -2.57 -10.10
C ALA A 483 -36.21 -2.66 -11.61
N ASP A 484 -35.21 -3.16 -12.36
CA ASP A 484 -35.38 -3.50 -13.77
C ASP A 484 -36.15 -4.81 -13.92
N LYS A 485 -37.42 -4.68 -14.33
CA LYS A 485 -38.35 -5.81 -14.52
C LYS A 485 -37.89 -6.83 -15.56
N ARG A 486 -36.96 -6.48 -16.46
CA ARG A 486 -36.39 -7.44 -17.44
C ARG A 486 -35.58 -8.51 -16.73
N ILE A 487 -34.80 -8.13 -15.72
CA ILE A 487 -33.97 -9.07 -14.94
C ILE A 487 -34.85 -10.10 -14.21
N ASN A 488 -35.99 -9.66 -13.68
CA ASN A 488 -36.92 -10.54 -12.97
C ASN A 488 -37.57 -11.60 -13.86
N LYS A 489 -37.55 -11.44 -15.19
CA LYS A 489 -38.08 -12.41 -16.16
C LYS A 489 -37.06 -13.46 -16.58
N LEU A 490 -35.78 -13.22 -16.33
CA LEU A 490 -34.69 -14.13 -16.71
C LEU A 490 -34.62 -15.33 -15.75
N HIS A 491 -34.37 -16.51 -16.31
CA HIS A 491 -34.01 -17.67 -15.51
C HIS A 491 -32.65 -17.44 -14.84
N ARG A 492 -32.41 -18.09 -13.69
CA ARG A 492 -31.17 -17.93 -12.93
C ARG A 492 -29.93 -18.24 -13.76
N SER A 493 -29.98 -19.28 -14.59
CA SER A 493 -28.89 -19.68 -15.49
C SER A 493 -28.57 -18.63 -16.57
N GLU A 494 -29.50 -17.74 -16.90
CA GLU A 494 -29.28 -16.69 -17.91
C GLU A 494 -28.55 -15.47 -17.32
N ARG A 495 -28.60 -15.29 -16.00
CA ARG A 495 -28.00 -14.14 -15.29
C ARG A 495 -26.88 -14.51 -14.33
N LYS A 496 -26.61 -15.80 -14.16
CA LYS A 496 -25.59 -16.34 -13.26
C LYS A 496 -24.86 -17.52 -13.87
N THR A 497 -23.54 -17.58 -13.66
CA THR A 497 -22.69 -18.66 -14.17
C THR A 497 -21.85 -19.25 -13.04
N MET A 498 -21.96 -20.56 -12.83
CA MET A 498 -21.17 -21.28 -11.83
C MET A 498 -19.76 -21.57 -12.32
N VAL A 499 -18.80 -21.54 -11.39
CA VAL A 499 -17.41 -21.94 -11.64
C VAL A 499 -17.20 -23.34 -11.09
N ASP A 500 -16.92 -24.30 -11.98
CA ASP A 500 -16.71 -25.70 -11.61
C ASP A 500 -15.36 -25.91 -10.90
N HIS A 501 -14.30 -25.30 -11.45
CA HIS A 501 -12.96 -25.41 -10.88
C HIS A 501 -12.28 -24.05 -10.80
N TRP A 502 -12.31 -23.46 -9.61
CA TRP A 502 -11.61 -22.21 -9.28
C TRP A 502 -10.12 -22.27 -9.64
N GLY A 503 -9.43 -23.37 -9.31
CA GLY A 503 -7.99 -23.55 -9.56
C GLY A 503 -7.62 -23.66 -11.05
N ARG A 504 -8.47 -24.32 -11.86
CA ARG A 504 -8.22 -24.58 -13.30
C ARG A 504 -8.96 -23.62 -14.23
N PHE A 505 -9.66 -22.63 -13.68
CA PHE A 505 -10.37 -21.60 -14.44
C PHE A 505 -11.44 -22.20 -15.39
N GLN A 506 -12.07 -23.30 -14.96
CA GLN A 506 -13.11 -23.98 -15.72
C GLN A 506 -14.49 -23.47 -15.28
N ILE A 507 -15.28 -23.07 -16.27
CA ILE A 507 -16.66 -22.60 -16.13
C ILE A 507 -17.57 -23.75 -16.55
N ALA A 508 -18.66 -23.98 -15.83
CA ALA A 508 -19.64 -25.00 -16.17
C ALA A 508 -20.17 -24.76 -17.60
N GLN A 509 -20.14 -25.80 -18.44
CA GLN A 509 -20.88 -25.74 -19.70
C GLN A 509 -22.37 -25.68 -19.36
N GLN A 510 -23.03 -24.58 -19.73
CA GLN A 510 -24.49 -24.48 -19.58
C GLN A 510 -25.14 -25.46 -20.56
N SER A 511 -25.62 -26.60 -20.06
CA SER A 511 -26.49 -27.46 -20.85
C SER A 511 -27.85 -26.76 -20.97
N SER A 512 -28.38 -26.68 -22.19
CA SER A 512 -29.69 -26.09 -22.47
C SER A 512 -30.86 -26.99 -22.05
N SER A 513 -30.67 -27.88 -21.07
CA SER A 513 -31.65 -28.91 -20.72
C SER A 513 -31.59 -29.32 -19.25
N GLU A 514 -31.91 -28.40 -18.34
CA GLU A 514 -32.36 -28.78 -17.00
C GLU A 514 -33.72 -28.13 -16.74
N LYS A 515 -34.80 -28.87 -17.06
CA LYS A 515 -36.09 -28.64 -16.41
C LYS A 515 -35.92 -29.04 -14.95
N ALA A 516 -36.10 -28.10 -14.04
CA ALA A 516 -36.18 -28.41 -12.61
C ALA A 516 -37.33 -29.42 -12.37
N PRO A 517 -37.17 -30.38 -11.43
CA PRO A 517 -38.28 -31.24 -11.04
C PRO A 517 -39.39 -30.39 -10.42
N GLU A 518 -40.61 -30.56 -10.90
CA GLU A 518 -41.82 -30.00 -10.27
C GLU A 518 -41.92 -30.59 -8.86
N VAL A 519 -41.70 -29.75 -7.84
CA VAL A 519 -42.06 -30.06 -6.46
C VAL A 519 -43.57 -29.79 -6.35
N PRO A 520 -44.41 -30.78 -6.00
CA PRO A 520 -45.83 -30.55 -5.83
C PRO A 520 -46.05 -29.60 -4.64
N LEU A 521 -46.93 -28.62 -4.81
CA LEU A 521 -47.45 -27.84 -3.69
C LEU A 521 -48.21 -28.78 -2.74
N PRO A 522 -48.05 -28.64 -1.41
CA PRO A 522 -48.83 -29.44 -0.46
C PRO A 522 -50.32 -29.08 -0.57
N ASP A 523 -51.16 -30.12 -0.56
CA ASP A 523 -52.61 -30.05 -0.55
C ASP A 523 -53.10 -29.34 0.74
N PRO A 524 -53.93 -28.29 0.65
CA PRO A 524 -54.47 -27.59 1.81
C PRO A 524 -55.50 -28.40 2.64
N HIS A 525 -55.74 -29.69 2.32
CA HIS A 525 -56.74 -30.52 2.99
C HIS A 525 -56.24 -31.82 3.61
N THR A 526 -55.06 -31.81 4.22
CA THR A 526 -54.69 -32.83 5.22
C THR A 526 -54.48 -32.17 6.59
N GLN A 527 -55.45 -32.40 7.48
CA GLN A 527 -55.35 -32.19 8.93
C GLN A 527 -54.39 -33.20 9.55
#